data_AF-A0A1Y4W421-F1
#
_entry.id   AF-A0A1Y4W421-F1
#
_cell.length_a   1.000
_cell.length_b   1.000
_cell.length_c   1.000
_cell.angle_alpha   90.00
_cell.angle_beta   90.00
_cell.angle_gamma   90.00
#
_symmetry.space_group_name_H-M   'P 1'
#
loop_
_entity.id
_entity.type
_entity.pdbx_description
1 polymer ?
#
loop_
_entity_poly.entity_id
_entity_poly.type
_entity_poly.pdbx_seq_one_letter_code
_entity_poly.pdbx_strand_id
1 'polypeptide(L)'
;MNDYMTALHQRFFQEPDFTELEEEIEQTRQEVRDCLDKLQRRKLMQLVDAQNLLREKTSLAGFMAGFKLAWGIAKELEADGLYSFDHEEEQRACKAAEQEVKPRGKETG
;
A
#
# COMPACT_ATOMS: atom_id res chain seq x y z
N MET A 1 22.18 6.96 -1.30
CA MET A 1 21.10 6.73 -0.30
C MET A 1 19.76 7.31 -0.75
N ASN A 2 19.76 8.48 -1.41
CA ASN A 2 18.55 9.06 -2.02
C ASN A 2 18.00 8.20 -3.19
N ASP A 3 18.88 7.56 -3.95
CA ASP A 3 18.50 6.73 -5.12
C ASP A 3 17.71 5.47 -4.74
N TYR A 4 18.03 4.88 -3.58
CA TYR A 4 17.35 3.68 -3.10
C TYR A 4 15.91 3.96 -2.65
N MET A 5 15.70 5.02 -1.87
CA MET A 5 14.36 5.43 -1.45
C MET A 5 13.51 5.87 -2.64
N THR A 6 14.13 6.55 -3.60
CA THR A 6 13.47 6.95 -4.85
C THR A 6 13.05 5.72 -5.68
N ALA A 7 13.92 4.72 -5.82
CA ALA A 7 13.62 3.49 -6.55
C ALA A 7 12.48 2.69 -5.88
N LEU A 8 12.47 2.61 -4.54
CA LEU A 8 11.38 1.99 -3.80
C LEU A 8 10.07 2.75 -3.98
N HIS A 9 10.10 4.08 -3.93
CA HIS A 9 8.93 4.90 -4.16
C HIS A 9 8.37 4.64 -5.56
N GLN A 10 9.18 4.71 -6.61
CA GLN A 10 8.74 4.44 -7.98
C GLN A 10 8.17 3.02 -8.17
N ARG A 11 8.67 2.04 -7.42
CA ARG A 11 8.23 0.65 -7.52
C ARG A 11 6.85 0.40 -6.90
N PHE A 12 6.54 1.07 -5.79
CA PHE A 12 5.34 0.79 -4.98
C PHE A 12 4.30 1.90 -5.00
N PHE A 13 4.70 3.12 -5.35
CA PHE A 13 3.79 4.25 -5.49
C PHE A 13 3.27 4.31 -6.93
N GLN A 14 1.98 4.07 -7.08
CA GLN A 14 1.25 4.43 -8.28
C GLN A 14 0.46 5.68 -7.99
N GLU A 15 0.71 6.74 -8.77
CA GLU A 15 -0.04 7.99 -8.63
C GLU A 15 -1.52 7.71 -8.91
N PRO A 16 -2.42 7.98 -7.96
CA PRO A 16 -3.84 7.81 -8.19
C PRO A 16 -4.34 8.90 -9.15
N ASP A 17 -5.29 8.56 -10.00
CA ASP A 17 -5.98 9.56 -10.81
C ASP A 17 -6.98 10.31 -9.92
N PHE A 18 -6.74 11.62 -9.77
CA PHE A 18 -7.60 12.53 -9.02
C PHE A 18 -8.24 13.60 -9.90
N THR A 19 -8.17 13.47 -11.23
CA THR A 19 -8.58 14.51 -12.18
C THR A 19 -10.00 15.01 -11.91
N GLU A 20 -10.96 14.10 -11.74
CA GLU A 20 -12.36 14.44 -11.45
C GLU A 20 -12.51 15.20 -10.12
N LEU A 21 -11.77 14.79 -9.09
CA LEU A 21 -11.80 15.43 -7.78
C LEU A 21 -11.15 16.82 -7.81
N GLU A 22 -10.06 16.99 -8.57
CA GLU A 22 -9.41 18.28 -8.77
C GLU A 22 -10.34 19.27 -9.48
N GLU A 23 -11.07 18.81 -10.50
CA GLU A 23 -12.09 19.60 -11.19
C GLU A 23 -13.23 20.01 -10.25
N GLU A 24 -13.76 19.08 -9.44
CA GLU A 24 -14.81 19.37 -8.45
C GLU A 24 -14.36 20.41 -7.41
N ILE A 25 -13.12 20.29 -6.92
CA ILE A 25 -12.52 21.22 -5.97
C ILE A 25 -12.41 22.62 -6.58
N GLU A 26 -11.90 22.73 -7.81
CA GLU A 26 -11.72 24.04 -8.44
C GLU A 26 -13.06 24.70 -8.80
N GLN A 27 -14.04 23.92 -9.26
CA GLN A 27 -15.40 24.42 -9.47
C GLN A 27 -16.00 24.96 -8.16
N THR A 28 -15.94 24.17 -7.09
CA THR A 28 -16.47 24.59 -5.78
C THR A 28 -15.74 25.82 -5.25
N ARG A 29 -14.42 25.90 -5.45
CA ARG A 29 -13.61 27.06 -5.07
C ARG A 29 -14.05 28.32 -5.81
N GLN A 30 -14.39 28.20 -7.09
CA GLN A 30 -14.90 29.31 -7.89
C GLN A 30 -16.24 29.82 -7.36
N GLU A 31 -17.19 28.93 -7.10
CA GLU A 31 -18.51 29.28 -6.53
C GLU A 31 -18.39 29.97 -5.17
N VAL A 32 -17.53 29.44 -4.30
CA VAL A 32 -17.23 30.04 -2.98
C VAL A 32 -16.61 31.44 -3.13
N ARG A 33 -15.75 31.65 -4.15
CA ARG A 33 -15.11 32.94 -4.38
C ARG A 33 -16.12 34.03 -4.77
N ASP A 34 -17.13 33.65 -5.53
CA ASP A 34 -18.15 34.56 -6.03
C ASP A 34 -19.23 34.87 -4.98
N CYS A 35 -19.44 33.95 -4.02
CA CYS A 35 -20.42 34.11 -2.94
C CYS A 35 -19.88 34.85 -1.69
N LEU A 36 -18.58 34.70 -1.37
CA LEU A 36 -18.02 35.18 -0.09
C LEU A 36 -17.23 36.50 -0.20
N ASP A 37 -17.37 37.35 0.83
CA ASP A 37 -16.55 38.55 0.96
C ASP A 37 -15.08 38.22 1.31
N LYS A 38 -14.20 39.24 1.29
CA LYS A 38 -12.75 39.07 1.51
C LYS A 38 -12.41 38.55 2.90
N LEU A 39 -13.13 38.98 3.94
CA LEU A 39 -12.89 38.55 5.32
C LEU A 39 -13.38 37.12 5.54
N GLN A 40 -14.55 36.77 5.00
CA GLN A 40 -15.08 35.41 5.03
C GLN A 40 -14.15 34.43 4.31
N ARG A 41 -13.66 34.78 3.11
CA ARG A 41 -12.67 33.97 2.38
C ARG A 41 -11.40 33.74 3.18
N ARG A 42 -10.89 34.76 3.88
CA ARG A 42 -9.69 34.61 4.72
C ARG A 42 -9.91 33.60 5.86
N LYS A 43 -11.07 33.65 6.53
CA LYS A 43 -11.41 32.70 7.59
C LYS A 43 -11.59 31.28 7.06
N LEU A 44 -12.22 31.14 5.89
CA LEU A 44 -12.38 29.84 5.24
C LEU A 44 -11.01 29.23 4.87
N MET A 45 -10.11 30.01 4.27
CA MET A 45 -8.75 29.56 3.98
C MET A 45 -8.03 29.08 5.25
N GLN A 46 -8.11 29.83 6.35
CA GLN A 46 -7.52 29.42 7.63
C GLN A 46 -8.11 28.09 8.16
N LEU A 47 -9.41 27.86 7.99
CA LEU A 47 -10.06 26.62 8.37
C LEU A 47 -9.60 25.44 7.50
N VAL A 48 -9.55 25.63 6.18
CA VAL A 48 -9.08 24.64 5.22
C VAL A 48 -7.62 24.28 5.49
N ASP A 49 -6.76 25.26 5.72
CA ASP A 49 -5.35 25.04 6.07
C ASP A 49 -5.21 24.22 7.37
N ALA A 50 -6.01 24.54 8.39
CA ALA A 50 -6.02 23.79 9.64
C ALA A 50 -6.51 22.34 9.47
N GLN A 51 -7.54 22.13 8.64
CA GLN A 51 -8.04 20.79 8.30
C GLN A 51 -7.01 19.98 7.50
N ASN A 52 -6.35 20.59 6.52
CA ASN A 52 -5.29 19.94 5.73
C ASN A 52 -4.13 19.51 6.64
N LEU A 53 -3.66 20.40 7.51
CA LEU A 53 -2.60 20.08 8.46
C LEU A 53 -3.00 18.95 9.42
N LEU A 54 -4.25 18.94 9.89
CA LEU A 54 -4.76 17.86 10.74
C LEU A 54 -4.78 16.54 9.97
N ARG A 55 -5.28 16.53 8.72
CA ARG A 55 -5.33 15.34 7.86
C ARG A 55 -3.92 14.80 7.58
N GLU A 56 -2.96 15.66 7.27
CA GLU A 56 -1.56 15.27 7.07
C GLU A 56 -0.96 14.63 8.32
N LYS A 57 -1.14 15.25 9.49
CA LYS A 57 -0.62 14.71 10.76
C LYS A 57 -1.26 13.36 11.12
N THR A 58 -2.57 13.23 10.94
CA THR A 58 -3.28 11.97 11.20
C THR A 58 -2.86 10.89 10.21
N SER A 59 -2.71 11.23 8.93
CA SER A 59 -2.21 10.32 7.89
C SER A 59 -0.80 9.82 8.23
N LEU A 60 0.11 10.72 8.60
CA LEU A 60 1.48 10.35 9.00
C LEU A 60 1.49 9.46 10.25
N ALA A 61 0.69 9.79 11.27
CA ALA A 61 0.57 8.97 12.47
C ALA A 61 0.02 7.57 12.16
N GLY A 62 -1.01 7.49 11.32
CA GLY A 62 -1.58 6.23 10.84
C GLY A 62 -0.58 5.40 10.05
N PHE A 63 0.14 6.02 9.11
CA PHE A 63 1.21 5.38 8.36
C PHE A 63 2.31 4.83 9.26
N MET A 64 2.81 5.63 10.22
CA MET A 64 3.85 5.19 11.16
C MET A 64 3.39 4.02 12.03
N ALA A 65 2.13 4.05 12.49
CA ALA A 65 1.55 2.95 13.26
C ALA A 65 1.43 1.68 12.41
N GLY A 66 0.88 1.80 11.19
CA GLY A 66 0.76 0.70 10.24
C GLY A 66 2.12 0.11 9.85
N PHE A 67 3.12 0.95 9.61
CA PHE A 67 4.49 0.52 9.32
C PHE A 67 5.10 -0.25 10.49
N LYS A 68 4.98 0.26 11.72
CA LYS A 68 5.47 -0.45 12.92
C LYS A 68 4.78 -1.79 13.10
N LEU A 69 3.48 -1.86 12.85
CA LEU A 69 2.71 -3.09 12.91
C LEU A 69 3.19 -4.11 11.86
N ALA A 70 3.27 -3.71 10.60
CA ALA A 70 3.74 -4.56 9.51
C ALA A 70 5.17 -5.06 9.76
N TRP A 71 6.05 -4.19 10.27
CA TRP A 71 7.41 -4.55 10.65
C TRP A 71 7.46 -5.54 11.82
N GLY A 72 6.57 -5.40 12.81
CA GLY A 72 6.42 -6.37 13.90
C GLY A 72 5.98 -7.74 13.39
N ILE A 73 4.94 -7.77 12.54
CA ILE A 73 4.44 -9.00 11.91
C ILE A 73 5.53 -9.68 11.08
N ALA A 74 6.27 -8.91 10.26
CA ALA A 74 7.36 -9.44 9.45
C ALA A 74 8.42 -10.13 10.33
N LYS A 75 8.82 -9.50 11.44
CA LYS A 75 9.79 -10.09 12.39
C LYS A 75 9.28 -11.36 13.08
N GLU A 76 7.99 -11.40 13.44
CA GLU A 76 7.38 -12.59 14.04
C GLU A 76 7.36 -13.76 13.03
N LEU A 77 7.01 -13.49 11.77
CA LEU A 77 7.05 -14.48 10.69
C LEU A 77 8.48 -14.94 10.36
N GLU A 78 9.47 -14.07 10.49
CA GLU A 78 10.88 -14.44 10.33
C GLU A 78 11.38 -15.35 11.47
N ALA A 79 10.87 -15.17 12.69
CA ALA A 79 11.28 -15.93 13.88
C ALA A 79 10.69 -17.36 13.94
N ASP A 80 9.50 -17.58 13.39
CA ASP A 80 8.88 -18.91 13.26
C ASP A 80 9.43 -19.75 12.09
N GLY A 81 10.47 -19.25 11.40
CA GLY A 81 11.09 -19.89 10.24
C GLY A 81 10.33 -19.58 8.96
N LEU A 82 10.93 -18.76 8.08
CA LEU A 82 10.25 -18.26 6.88
C LEU A 82 9.70 -19.37 5.98
N TYR A 83 8.57 -19.04 5.35
CA TYR A 83 8.22 -19.55 4.03
C TYR A 83 9.43 -19.43 3.07
N SER A 84 10.00 -20.56 2.68
CA SER A 84 11.03 -20.64 1.65
C SER A 84 10.39 -21.13 0.36
N PHE A 85 10.33 -20.26 -0.65
CA PHE A 85 9.86 -20.62 -1.99
C PHE A 85 10.68 -21.78 -2.56
N ASP A 86 12.00 -21.76 -2.34
CA ASP A 86 12.90 -22.85 -2.75
C ASP A 86 12.55 -24.16 -2.04
N HIS A 87 12.18 -24.11 -0.75
CA HIS A 87 11.77 -25.30 0.00
C HIS A 87 10.43 -25.86 -0.47
N GLU A 88 9.47 -24.99 -0.86
CA GLU A 88 8.23 -25.45 -1.47
C GLU A 88 8.44 -26.05 -2.87
N GLU A 89 9.27 -25.44 -3.71
CA GLU A 89 9.62 -25.99 -5.03
C GLU A 89 10.34 -27.32 -4.91
N GLU A 90 11.30 -27.43 -3.98
CA GLU A 90 12.00 -28.68 -3.66
C GLU A 90 11.01 -29.78 -3.22
N GLN A 91 10.07 -29.45 -2.33
CA GLN A 91 9.02 -30.40 -1.93
C GLN A 91 8.10 -30.80 -3.09
N ARG A 92 7.75 -29.89 -4.00
CA ARG A 92 6.94 -30.21 -5.18
C ARG A 92 7.70 -31.13 -6.14
N ALA A 93 8.98 -30.86 -6.38
CA ALA A 93 9.83 -31.69 -7.24
C ALA A 93 10.00 -33.11 -6.65
N CYS A 94 10.24 -33.23 -5.34
CA CYS A 94 10.31 -34.52 -4.65
C CYS A 94 9.00 -35.31 -4.77
N LYS A 95 7.85 -34.68 -4.52
CA LYS A 95 6.52 -35.33 -4.65
C LYS A 95 6.22 -35.77 -6.08
N ALA A 96 6.66 -35.01 -7.09
CA ALA A 96 6.51 -35.39 -8.49
C ALA A 96 7.36 -36.62 -8.83
N ALA A 97 8.63 -36.64 -8.39
CA ALA A 97 9.52 -37.78 -8.58
C ALA A 97 9.01 -39.05 -7.90
N GLU A 98 8.44 -38.95 -6.70
CA GLU A 98 7.84 -40.09 -5.98
C GLU A 98 6.61 -40.69 -6.70
N GLN A 99 5.86 -39.86 -7.44
CA GLN A 99 4.71 -40.32 -8.23
C GLN A 99 5.14 -41.04 -9.52
N GLU A 100 6.29 -40.67 -10.11
CA GLU A 100 6.86 -41.39 -11.25
C GLU A 100 7.49 -42.73 -10.86
N VAL A 101 8.00 -42.85 -9.63
CA VAL A 101 8.64 -44.08 -9.11
C VAL A 101 7.64 -45.13 -8.62
N LYS A 102 6.34 -44.81 -8.48
CA LYS A 102 5.28 -45.82 -8.40
C LYS A 102 4.78 -46.16 -9.80
N PRO A 103 5.38 -47.13 -10.53
CA PRO A 103 4.70 -47.68 -11.69
C PRO A 103 3.40 -48.31 -11.19
N ARG A 104 2.31 -48.02 -11.89
CA ARG A 104 1.09 -48.81 -11.90
C ARG A 104 1.48 -50.30 -11.95
N GLY A 105 1.47 -50.96 -10.79
CA GLY A 105 1.49 -52.41 -10.70
C GLY A 105 0.25 -52.89 -11.44
N LYS A 106 0.50 -53.50 -12.59
CA LYS A 106 -0.50 -53.99 -13.53
C LYS A 106 -1.51 -54.89 -12.81
N GLU A 107 -2.78 -54.56 -12.95
CA GLU A 107 -3.84 -55.56 -13.05
C GLU A 107 -3.43 -56.53 -14.16
N THR A 108 -3.24 -57.81 -13.83
CA THR A 108 -3.52 -58.99 -14.67
C THR A 108 -3.02 -60.24 -13.96
N GLY A 109 -3.93 -61.17 -13.70
CA GLY A 109 -3.65 -62.50 -13.15
C GLY A 109 -4.89 -63.07 -12.47
#